data_AF-A0A1Q3S165-F1
#
_entry.id   AF-A0A1Q3S165-F1
#
_cell.length_a   1.000
_cell.length_b   1.000
_cell.length_c   1.000
_cell.angle_alpha   90.00
_cell.angle_beta   90.00
_cell.angle_gamma   90.00
#
_symmetry.space_group_name_H-M   'P 1'
#
loop_
_entity.id
_entity.type
_entity.pdbx_description
1 polymer ?
#
loop_
_entity_poly.entity_id
_entity_poly.type
_entity_poly.pdbx_seq_one_letter_code
_entity_poly.pdbx_strand_id
1 'polypeptide(L)'
;MKKMIKESFGKVILGFNKKARSLYISVLKISNKSDYKRWSNTESLFSAWDERTKLLSENILPDSTVFEFGAAKLVLKTYLPENCKYLHSDIVSRDKDTIVIDLNKELPVLPQSDYTVFSGVLEYVNDVENVLAHCSGFTNVILFSYATVDVFSNIETRRFNGWVSDLSQKDIEKIALKLQMELKVITHWKSQTLYMMTKK
;
A
#
# COMPACT_ATOMS: atom_id res chain seq x y z
N MET A 1 5.45 -1.00 43.60
CA MET A 1 6.82 -1.15 43.06
C MET A 1 6.92 -2.15 41.89
N LYS A 2 6.50 -3.43 42.04
CA LYS A 2 6.60 -4.45 40.98
C LYS A 2 5.85 -4.13 39.67
N LYS A 3 4.67 -3.48 39.73
CA LYS A 3 3.87 -3.08 38.55
C LYS A 3 4.57 -1.97 37.73
N MET A 4 5.12 -0.97 38.41
CA MET A 4 5.81 0.17 37.81
C MET A 4 7.14 -0.23 37.16
N ILE A 5 7.86 -1.19 37.76
CA ILE A 5 9.09 -1.76 37.18
C ILE A 5 8.74 -2.58 35.92
N LYS A 6 7.66 -3.38 35.94
CA LYS A 6 7.22 -4.17 34.78
C LYS A 6 6.74 -3.29 33.61
N GLU A 7 6.04 -2.19 33.88
CA GLU A 7 5.63 -1.21 32.87
C GLU A 7 6.81 -0.44 32.28
N SER A 8 7.79 -0.06 33.12
CA SER A 8 9.02 0.59 32.66
C SER A 8 9.89 -0.34 31.81
N PHE A 9 10.08 -1.59 32.24
CA PHE A 9 10.76 -2.62 31.45
C PHE A 9 10.04 -2.91 30.13
N GLY A 10 8.70 -2.99 30.14
CA GLY A 10 7.90 -3.17 28.93
C GLY A 10 8.09 -2.04 27.91
N LYS A 11 8.12 -0.78 28.38
CA LYS A 11 8.40 0.38 27.52
C LYS A 11 9.83 0.38 26.97
N VAL A 12 10.81 -0.03 27.76
CA VAL A 12 12.22 -0.15 27.32
C VAL A 12 12.37 -1.25 26.26
N ILE A 13 11.78 -2.42 26.47
CA ILE A 13 11.80 -3.53 25.49
C ILE A 13 11.08 -3.12 24.20
N LEU A 14 9.91 -2.48 24.33
CA LEU A 14 9.14 -1.97 23.18
C LEU A 14 9.95 -0.91 22.41
N GLY A 15 10.63 0.01 23.11
CA GLY A 15 11.49 1.02 22.50
C GLY A 15 12.72 0.45 21.82
N PHE A 16 13.34 -0.59 22.40
CA PHE A 16 14.47 -1.30 21.79
C PHE A 16 14.04 -2.05 20.52
N ASN A 17 12.92 -2.77 20.59
CA ASN A 17 12.32 -3.44 19.43
C ASN A 17 11.92 -2.44 18.35
N LYS A 18 11.42 -1.25 18.73
CA LYS A 18 11.10 -0.16 17.79
C LYS A 18 12.34 0.28 17.02
N LYS A 19 13.42 0.63 17.71
CA LYS A 19 14.67 1.09 17.07
C LYS A 19 15.29 0.02 16.16
N ALA A 20 15.38 -1.22 16.63
CA ALA A 20 15.93 -2.32 15.84
C ALA A 20 15.11 -2.55 14.56
N ARG A 21 13.77 -2.54 14.67
CA ARG A 21 12.87 -2.65 13.53
C ARG A 21 13.02 -1.48 12.57
N SER A 22 13.07 -0.25 13.07
CA SER A 22 13.22 0.94 12.24
C SER A 22 14.56 0.94 11.48
N LEU A 23 15.63 0.46 12.10
CA LEU A 23 16.93 0.29 11.45
C LEU A 23 16.85 -0.76 10.34
N TYR A 24 16.27 -1.93 10.61
CA TYR A 24 16.06 -2.98 9.61
C TYR A 24 15.28 -2.46 8.38
N ILE A 25 14.20 -1.72 8.59
CA ILE A 25 13.41 -1.15 7.48
C ILE A 25 14.19 -0.07 6.72
N SER A 26 15.03 0.70 7.40
CA SER A 26 15.93 1.66 6.74
C SER A 26 16.95 0.95 5.86
N VAL A 27 17.47 -0.21 6.28
CA VAL A 27 18.35 -1.05 5.46
C VAL A 27 17.60 -1.62 4.24
N LEU A 28 16.35 -2.09 4.40
CA LEU A 28 15.53 -2.53 3.27
C LEU A 28 15.30 -1.40 2.26
N LYS A 29 15.03 -0.18 2.74
CA LYS A 29 14.90 1.01 1.89
C LYS A 29 16.17 1.27 1.08
N ILE A 30 17.33 1.33 1.74
CA ILE A 30 18.62 1.59 1.09
C ILE A 30 18.99 0.50 0.09
N SER A 31 18.65 -0.76 0.38
CA SER A 31 18.97 -1.91 -0.47
C SER A 31 17.91 -2.22 -1.53
N ASN A 32 16.85 -1.41 -1.63
CA ASN A 32 15.69 -1.62 -2.50
C ASN A 32 15.13 -3.06 -2.39
N LYS A 33 14.87 -3.51 -1.15
CA LYS A 33 14.36 -4.85 -0.85
C LYS A 33 12.99 -4.79 -0.18
N SER A 34 12.18 -5.79 -0.48
CA SER A 34 10.89 -6.00 0.17
C SER A 34 11.00 -6.81 1.47
N ASP A 35 10.08 -6.55 2.40
CA ASP A 35 10.01 -7.26 3.68
C ASP A 35 9.24 -8.58 3.57
N TYR A 36 9.77 -9.52 2.80
CA TYR A 36 9.17 -10.84 2.57
C TYR A 36 8.84 -11.58 3.88
N LYS A 37 9.70 -11.44 4.89
CA LYS A 37 9.50 -12.08 6.21
C LYS A 37 8.19 -11.64 6.85
N ARG A 38 7.88 -10.35 6.82
CA ARG A 38 6.62 -9.82 7.35
C ARG A 38 5.44 -10.31 6.53
N TRP A 39 5.48 -10.15 5.21
CA TRP A 39 4.33 -10.43 4.37
C TRP A 39 4.02 -11.92 4.22
N SER A 40 5.01 -12.79 4.46
CA SER A 40 4.78 -14.23 4.58
C SER A 40 4.04 -14.62 5.86
N ASN A 41 3.98 -13.75 6.88
CA ASN A 41 3.25 -14.02 8.12
C ASN A 41 1.80 -13.52 8.03
N THR A 42 0.83 -14.44 8.08
CA THR A 42 -0.61 -14.15 8.02
C THR A 42 -1.13 -13.30 9.18
N GLU A 43 -0.47 -13.33 10.35
CA GLU A 43 -0.79 -12.47 11.50
C GLU A 43 -0.55 -10.98 11.22
N SER A 44 0.23 -10.67 10.17
CA SER A 44 0.47 -9.28 9.73
C SER A 44 -0.70 -8.69 8.93
N LEU A 45 -1.77 -9.46 8.71
CA LEU A 45 -2.92 -9.07 7.90
C LEU A 45 -4.11 -8.73 8.81
N PHE A 46 -4.29 -7.44 9.12
CA PHE A 46 -5.30 -6.98 10.07
C PHE A 46 -6.63 -6.67 9.39
N SER A 47 -7.74 -7.19 9.91
CA SER A 47 -9.11 -6.89 9.42
C SER A 47 -9.50 -5.42 9.59
N ALA A 48 -8.83 -4.71 10.49
CA ALA A 48 -8.99 -3.27 10.63
C ALA A 48 -8.57 -2.49 9.37
N TRP A 49 -8.09 -3.14 8.30
CA TRP A 49 -7.80 -2.54 7.00
C TRP A 49 -8.94 -2.68 5.99
N ASP A 50 -9.94 -3.51 6.27
CA ASP A 50 -10.98 -3.88 5.31
C ASP A 50 -11.87 -2.68 4.93
N GLU A 51 -12.14 -1.79 5.90
CA GLU A 51 -12.90 -0.55 5.70
C GLU A 51 -12.25 0.36 4.65
N ARG A 52 -10.92 0.48 4.65
CA ARG A 52 -10.18 1.27 3.66
C ARG A 52 -10.38 0.73 2.26
N THR A 53 -10.29 -0.58 2.11
CA THR A 53 -10.49 -1.27 0.83
C THR A 53 -11.92 -1.09 0.33
N LYS A 54 -12.91 -1.16 1.23
CA LYS A 54 -14.32 -0.87 0.91
C LYS A 54 -14.50 0.56 0.39
N LEU A 55 -13.92 1.57 1.06
CA LEU A 55 -14.04 2.97 0.61
C LEU A 55 -13.44 3.19 -0.79
N LEU A 56 -12.37 2.47 -1.15
CA LEU A 56 -11.84 2.49 -2.51
C LEU A 56 -12.79 1.81 -3.51
N SER A 57 -13.42 0.69 -3.14
CA SER A 57 -14.30 -0.07 -4.04
C SER A 57 -15.57 0.68 -4.44
N GLU A 58 -16.03 1.63 -3.63
CA GLU A 58 -17.17 2.52 -3.93
C GLU A 58 -16.94 3.41 -5.15
N ASN A 59 -15.70 3.48 -5.66
CA ASN A 59 -15.32 4.24 -6.85
C ASN A 59 -15.09 3.37 -8.09
N ILE A 60 -15.38 2.07 -8.00
CA ILE A 60 -15.31 1.13 -9.11
C ILE A 60 -16.71 0.98 -9.71
N LEU A 61 -16.79 1.00 -11.04
CA LEU A 61 -18.05 0.81 -11.75
C LEU A 61 -18.32 -0.69 -12.01
N PRO A 62 -19.59 -1.11 -12.16
CA PRO A 62 -19.95 -2.42 -12.67
C PRO A 62 -19.28 -2.74 -14.02
N ASP A 63 -19.24 -4.03 -14.36
CA ASP A 63 -18.74 -4.55 -15.65
C ASP A 63 -17.27 -4.17 -15.96
N SER A 64 -16.50 -3.75 -14.96
CA SER A 64 -15.12 -3.28 -15.11
C SER A 64 -14.09 -4.39 -14.85
N THR A 65 -12.91 -4.28 -15.47
CA THR A 65 -11.75 -5.09 -15.12
C THR A 65 -10.92 -4.39 -14.05
N VAL A 66 -10.69 -5.07 -12.93
CA VAL A 66 -9.98 -4.53 -11.76
C VAL A 66 -8.72 -5.35 -11.50
N PHE A 67 -7.58 -4.67 -11.39
CA PHE A 67 -6.30 -5.27 -11.01
C PHE A 67 -5.85 -4.75 -9.63
N GLU A 68 -5.81 -5.62 -8.62
CA GLU A 68 -5.35 -5.25 -7.27
C GLU A 68 -3.90 -5.66 -7.02
N PHE A 69 -3.10 -4.76 -6.44
CA PHE A 69 -1.82 -5.10 -5.85
C PHE A 69 -1.93 -5.23 -4.35
N GLY A 70 -1.21 -6.20 -3.77
CA GLY A 70 -1.20 -6.44 -2.32
C GLY A 70 -2.54 -6.95 -1.80
N ALA A 71 -3.20 -7.82 -2.57
CA ALA A 71 -4.58 -8.24 -2.31
C ALA A 71 -4.74 -9.04 -1.01
N ALA A 72 -3.68 -9.65 -0.48
CA ALA A 72 -3.66 -10.36 0.79
C ALA A 72 -4.84 -11.33 1.03
N LYS A 73 -5.92 -10.85 1.68
CA LYS A 73 -7.13 -11.62 2.01
C LYS A 73 -8.25 -11.51 0.96
N LEU A 74 -7.99 -10.87 -0.18
CA LEU A 74 -8.96 -10.64 -1.27
C LEU A 74 -10.18 -9.83 -0.83
N VAL A 75 -10.00 -8.89 0.09
CA VAL A 75 -11.11 -8.11 0.64
C VAL A 75 -11.81 -7.31 -0.45
N LEU A 76 -11.06 -6.72 -1.37
CA LEU A 76 -11.64 -5.94 -2.47
C LEU A 76 -12.62 -6.77 -3.29
N LYS A 77 -12.30 -8.03 -3.59
CA LYS A 77 -13.15 -8.96 -4.34
C LYS A 77 -14.56 -9.07 -3.76
N THR A 78 -14.69 -8.96 -2.44
CA THR A 78 -15.98 -9.07 -1.75
C THR A 78 -16.83 -7.79 -1.82
N TYR A 79 -16.22 -6.67 -2.18
CA TYR A 79 -16.88 -5.36 -2.31
C TYR A 79 -16.96 -4.85 -3.74
N LEU A 80 -16.55 -5.65 -4.72
CA LEU A 80 -16.67 -5.28 -6.12
C LEU A 80 -18.15 -5.23 -6.53
N PRO A 81 -18.52 -4.25 -7.38
CA PRO A 81 -19.82 -4.25 -8.04
C PRO A 81 -20.02 -5.50 -8.91
N GLU A 82 -21.26 -5.70 -9.35
CA GLU A 82 -21.63 -6.82 -10.21
C GLU A 82 -20.80 -6.87 -11.50
N ASN A 83 -20.56 -8.10 -11.97
CA ASN A 83 -19.87 -8.42 -13.22
C ASN A 83 -18.43 -7.91 -13.37
N CYS A 84 -17.80 -7.41 -12.30
CA CYS A 84 -16.40 -7.02 -12.38
C CYS A 84 -15.50 -8.25 -12.62
N LYS A 85 -14.58 -8.13 -13.57
CA LYS A 85 -13.49 -9.08 -13.74
C LYS A 85 -12.38 -8.72 -12.76
N TYR A 86 -12.12 -9.59 -11.79
CA TYR A 86 -11.11 -9.35 -10.77
C TYR A 86 -9.83 -10.13 -11.04
N LEU A 87 -8.72 -9.40 -11.08
CA LEU A 87 -7.36 -9.90 -11.16
C LEU A 87 -6.58 -9.33 -9.98
N HIS A 88 -5.63 -10.09 -9.46
CA HIS A 88 -4.90 -9.68 -8.27
C HIS A 88 -3.47 -10.18 -8.26
N SER A 89 -2.66 -9.44 -7.52
CA SER A 89 -1.27 -9.75 -7.27
C SER A 89 -0.91 -9.52 -5.82
N ASP A 90 0.14 -10.21 -5.40
CA ASP A 90 0.77 -10.01 -4.10
C ASP A 90 2.23 -10.45 -4.17
N ILE A 91 3.03 -10.03 -3.20
CA ILE A 91 4.43 -10.46 -3.11
C ILE A 91 4.56 -11.90 -2.62
N VAL A 92 3.50 -12.44 -1.98
CA VAL A 92 3.40 -13.84 -1.57
C VAL A 92 2.08 -14.44 -2.10
N SER A 93 2.17 -15.55 -2.82
CA SER A 93 1.00 -16.30 -3.29
C SER A 93 0.16 -16.80 -2.12
N ARG A 94 -1.14 -16.52 -2.11
CA ARG A 94 -2.08 -17.00 -1.08
C ARG A 94 -3.24 -17.81 -1.63
N ASP A 95 -3.40 -17.81 -2.94
CA ASP A 95 -4.25 -18.74 -3.68
C ASP A 95 -3.57 -19.10 -5.01
N LYS A 96 -4.25 -19.92 -5.81
CA LYS A 96 -3.78 -20.41 -7.12
C LYS A 96 -3.81 -19.35 -8.24
N ASP A 97 -4.59 -18.29 -8.04
CA ASP A 97 -4.86 -17.26 -9.05
C ASP A 97 -4.01 -16.00 -8.80
N THR A 98 -3.25 -15.96 -7.70
CA THR A 98 -2.40 -14.84 -7.29
C THR A 98 -1.24 -14.69 -8.26
N ILE A 99 -1.16 -13.55 -8.94
CA ILE A 99 0.01 -13.19 -9.74
C ILE A 99 1.09 -12.70 -8.78
N VAL A 100 2.22 -13.41 -8.68
CA VAL A 100 3.29 -13.03 -7.73
C VAL A 100 4.09 -11.85 -8.28
N ILE A 101 3.97 -10.68 -7.66
CA ILE A 101 4.68 -9.45 -8.07
C ILE A 101 5.33 -8.80 -6.84
N ASP A 102 6.64 -8.59 -6.91
CA ASP A 102 7.36 -7.71 -5.97
C ASP A 102 7.52 -6.32 -6.61
N LEU A 103 6.80 -5.33 -6.07
CA LEU A 103 6.82 -3.94 -6.53
C LEU A 103 8.19 -3.24 -6.36
N ASN A 104 9.12 -3.84 -5.60
CA ASN A 104 10.49 -3.35 -5.45
C ASN A 104 11.49 -4.08 -6.37
N LYS A 105 11.00 -4.83 -7.37
CA LYS A 105 11.77 -5.51 -8.42
C LYS A 105 11.38 -4.99 -9.80
N GLU A 106 11.95 -5.63 -10.83
CA GLU A 106 11.51 -5.41 -12.20
C GLU A 106 10.02 -5.74 -12.32
N LEU A 107 9.25 -4.79 -12.86
CA LEU A 107 7.81 -4.91 -12.98
C LEU A 107 7.47 -5.69 -14.25
N PRO A 108 6.64 -6.74 -14.18
CA PRO A 108 6.25 -7.51 -15.35
C PRO A 108 5.28 -6.70 -16.22
N VAL A 109 5.07 -7.16 -17.45
CA VAL A 109 3.94 -6.70 -18.27
C VAL A 109 2.63 -7.00 -17.53
N LEU A 110 1.81 -5.98 -17.33
CA LEU A 110 0.55 -6.10 -16.61
C LEU A 110 -0.61 -6.40 -17.57
N PRO A 111 -1.68 -7.07 -17.10
CA PRO A 111 -2.93 -7.13 -17.85
C PRO A 111 -3.54 -5.73 -18.00
N GLN A 112 -4.23 -5.49 -19.10
CA GLN A 112 -5.07 -4.29 -19.24
C GLN A 112 -6.23 -4.35 -18.24
N SER A 113 -6.50 -3.24 -17.57
CA SER A 113 -7.58 -3.09 -16.59
C SER A 113 -8.20 -1.70 -16.68
N ASP A 114 -9.46 -1.57 -16.28
CA ASP A 114 -10.09 -0.25 -16.14
C ASP A 114 -9.59 0.44 -14.86
N TYR A 115 -9.44 -0.35 -13.79
CA TYR A 115 -8.97 0.11 -12.47
C TYR A 115 -7.76 -0.70 -11.99
N THR A 116 -6.73 0.00 -11.53
CA THR A 116 -5.66 -0.56 -10.72
C THR A 116 -5.80 -0.09 -9.26
N VAL A 117 -5.68 -0.99 -8.29
CA VAL A 117 -5.95 -0.67 -6.88
C VAL A 117 -4.77 -0.99 -5.96
N PHE A 118 -4.43 -0.04 -5.08
CA PHE A 118 -3.44 -0.18 -4.01
C PHE A 118 -4.02 0.21 -2.64
N SER A 119 -4.63 -0.73 -1.92
CA SER A 119 -5.16 -0.47 -0.57
C SER A 119 -4.08 -0.69 0.50
N GLY A 120 -3.30 0.35 0.80
CA GLY A 120 -2.27 0.37 1.85
C GLY A 120 -1.03 -0.43 1.47
N VAL A 121 -0.53 -0.20 0.26
CA VAL A 121 0.59 -0.94 -0.33
C VAL A 121 1.77 -0.03 -0.62
N LEU A 122 1.52 1.16 -1.16
CA LEU A 122 2.56 2.05 -1.67
C LEU A 122 3.53 2.56 -0.58
N GLU A 123 3.16 2.52 0.69
CA GLU A 123 4.09 2.82 1.79
C GLU A 123 5.27 1.84 1.87
N TYR A 124 5.10 0.62 1.34
CA TYR A 124 6.11 -0.45 1.34
C TYR A 124 6.93 -0.51 0.04
N VAL A 125 6.70 0.44 -0.87
CA VAL A 125 7.37 0.52 -2.18
C VAL A 125 8.43 1.62 -2.14
N ASN A 126 9.65 1.32 -2.57
CA ASN A 126 10.77 2.26 -2.58
C ASN A 126 10.61 3.31 -3.68
N ASP A 127 10.18 2.89 -4.87
CA ASP A 127 9.98 3.76 -6.03
C ASP A 127 8.51 3.78 -6.45
N VAL A 128 7.71 4.51 -5.67
CA VAL A 128 6.27 4.68 -5.92
C VAL A 128 6.00 5.35 -7.26
N GLU A 129 6.84 6.30 -7.67
CA GLU A 129 6.67 7.00 -8.95
C GLU A 129 6.82 6.02 -10.12
N ASN A 130 7.86 5.20 -10.13
CA ASN A 130 8.06 4.19 -11.18
C ASN A 130 6.91 3.17 -11.22
N VAL A 131 6.41 2.73 -10.07
CA VAL A 131 5.26 1.82 -10.00
C VAL A 131 4.00 2.46 -10.58
N LEU A 132 3.66 3.69 -10.18
CA LEU A 132 2.50 4.39 -10.71
C LEU A 132 2.64 4.69 -12.21
N ALA A 133 3.85 5.06 -12.66
CA ALA A 133 4.16 5.26 -14.07
C ALA A 133 3.94 3.97 -14.88
N HIS A 134 4.47 2.85 -14.40
CA HIS A 134 4.29 1.54 -15.04
C HIS A 134 2.80 1.19 -15.15
N CYS A 135 2.04 1.31 -14.06
CA CYS A 135 0.60 1.03 -14.06
C CYS A 135 -0.19 1.93 -15.02
N SER A 136 0.19 3.21 -15.15
CA SER A 136 -0.50 4.15 -16.07
C SER A 136 -0.45 3.74 -17.55
N GLY A 137 0.45 2.81 -17.92
CA GLY A 137 0.51 2.20 -19.24
C GLY A 137 -0.55 1.12 -19.49
N PHE A 138 -1.22 0.62 -18.45
CA PHE A 138 -2.13 -0.54 -18.51
C PHE A 138 -3.51 -0.27 -17.90
N THR A 139 -3.75 0.94 -17.38
CA THR A 139 -4.99 1.30 -16.71
C THR A 139 -5.42 2.73 -16.99
N ASN A 140 -6.73 2.98 -16.91
CA ASN A 140 -7.31 4.32 -17.03
C ASN A 140 -7.42 5.02 -15.67
N VAL A 141 -7.69 4.25 -14.62
CA VAL A 141 -7.85 4.74 -13.25
C VAL A 141 -6.93 3.99 -12.29
N ILE A 142 -6.25 4.71 -11.41
CA ILE A 142 -5.49 4.17 -10.29
C ILE A 142 -6.12 4.65 -8.99
N LEU A 143 -6.62 3.71 -8.18
CA LEU A 143 -7.18 3.96 -6.86
C LEU A 143 -6.17 3.53 -5.80
N PHE A 144 -5.82 4.42 -4.87
CA PHE A 144 -4.85 4.04 -3.85
C PHE A 144 -5.05 4.82 -2.55
N SER A 145 -4.63 4.21 -1.44
CA SER A 145 -4.48 4.91 -0.17
C SER A 145 -3.01 5.17 0.11
N TYR A 146 -2.70 6.31 0.73
CA TYR A 146 -1.33 6.61 1.16
C TYR A 146 -1.30 7.47 2.44
N ALA A 147 -0.41 7.12 3.37
CA ALA A 147 -0.08 7.96 4.52
C ALA A 147 1.06 8.93 4.18
N THR A 148 0.72 10.17 3.81
CA THR A 148 1.71 11.20 3.48
C THR A 148 2.53 11.62 4.71
N VAL A 149 3.71 12.18 4.48
CA VAL A 149 4.49 12.78 5.58
C VAL A 149 3.83 14.03 6.18
N ASP A 150 2.91 14.67 5.46
CA ASP A 150 2.14 15.82 5.98
C ASP A 150 1.17 15.38 7.09
N VAL A 151 0.58 14.19 6.95
CA VAL A 151 -0.34 13.62 7.95
C VAL A 151 0.42 12.77 8.98
N PHE A 152 1.48 12.08 8.57
CA PHE A 152 2.27 11.19 9.41
C PHE A 152 3.78 11.45 9.23
N SER A 153 4.28 12.48 9.93
CA SER A 153 5.63 13.03 9.74
C SER A 153 6.75 12.28 10.48
N ASN A 154 6.42 11.49 11.51
CA ASN A 154 7.45 10.83 12.34
C ASN A 154 8.12 9.66 11.61
N ILE A 155 9.29 9.93 11.02
CA ILE A 155 10.05 8.95 10.21
C ILE A 155 10.39 7.67 10.97
N GLU A 156 10.82 7.75 12.24
CA GLU A 156 11.14 6.54 13.02
C GLU A 156 9.92 5.62 13.15
N THR A 157 8.73 6.20 13.35
CA THR A 157 7.48 5.46 13.47
C THR A 157 7.00 4.93 12.12
N ARG A 158 7.20 5.68 11.02
CA ARG A 158 6.98 5.16 9.66
C ARG A 158 7.81 3.90 9.41
N ARG A 159 9.11 3.95 9.74
CA ARG A 159 10.00 2.79 9.63
C ARG A 159 9.58 1.66 10.55
N PHE A 160 9.14 1.95 11.76
CA PHE A 160 8.62 0.93 12.66
C PHE A 160 7.40 0.20 12.05
N ASN A 161 6.50 0.96 11.41
CA ASN A 161 5.36 0.43 10.66
C ASN A 161 5.73 -0.32 9.39
N GLY A 162 7.02 -0.41 9.04
CA GLY A 162 7.53 -1.05 7.84
C GLY A 162 7.54 -0.17 6.59
N TRP A 163 7.13 1.10 6.71
CA TRP A 163 7.05 2.00 5.56
C TRP A 163 8.44 2.45 5.15
N VAL A 164 8.72 2.33 3.85
CA VAL A 164 9.95 2.79 3.20
C VAL A 164 9.71 4.06 2.40
N SER A 165 8.47 4.30 1.94
CA SER A 165 8.09 5.50 1.21
C SER A 165 7.72 6.66 2.15
N ASP A 166 8.11 7.89 1.79
CA ASP A 166 7.87 9.11 2.60
C ASP A 166 7.38 10.28 1.74
N LEU A 167 6.52 10.01 0.76
CA LEU A 167 5.97 11.06 -0.11
C LEU A 167 5.10 12.04 0.68
N SER A 168 5.20 13.31 0.32
CA SER A 168 4.21 14.33 0.71
C SER A 168 3.04 14.33 -0.27
N GLN A 169 1.95 15.00 0.11
CA GLN A 169 0.84 15.33 -0.79
C GLN A 169 1.34 16.02 -2.06
N LYS A 170 2.28 16.96 -1.91
CA LYS A 170 2.89 17.69 -3.03
C LYS A 170 3.67 16.77 -3.96
N ASP A 171 4.27 15.70 -3.44
CA ASP A 171 4.99 14.73 -4.29
C ASP A 171 4.00 13.85 -5.06
N ILE A 172 2.89 13.43 -4.45
CA ILE A 172 1.81 12.71 -5.16
C ILE A 172 1.24 13.58 -6.30
N GLU A 173 1.01 14.87 -6.04
CA GLU A 173 0.54 15.83 -7.05
C GLU A 173 1.54 15.98 -8.21
N LYS A 174 2.85 16.06 -7.92
CA LYS A 174 3.89 16.10 -8.96
C LYS A 174 3.91 14.82 -9.79
N ILE A 175 3.74 13.65 -9.17
CA ILE A 175 3.68 12.36 -9.88
C ILE A 175 2.49 12.38 -10.83
N ALA A 176 1.29 12.71 -10.35
CA ALA A 176 0.10 12.80 -11.21
C ALA A 176 0.30 13.76 -12.39
N LEU A 177 0.88 14.95 -12.12
CA LEU A 177 1.19 15.93 -13.15
C LEU A 177 2.17 15.37 -14.21
N LYS A 178 3.24 14.69 -13.78
CA LYS A 178 4.23 14.07 -14.68
C LYS A 178 3.61 12.96 -15.53
N LEU A 179 2.69 12.19 -14.97
CA LEU A 179 1.93 11.15 -15.65
C LEU A 179 0.78 11.69 -16.50
N GLN A 180 0.55 13.01 -16.49
CA GLN A 180 -0.57 13.67 -17.17
C GLN A 180 -1.94 13.11 -16.74
N MET A 181 -2.04 12.68 -15.49
CA MET A 181 -3.28 12.21 -14.88
C MET A 181 -3.89 13.28 -13.98
N GLU A 182 -5.21 13.33 -13.90
CA GLU A 182 -5.93 14.10 -12.89
C GLU A 182 -5.87 13.39 -11.55
N LEU A 183 -5.52 14.10 -10.47
CA LEU A 183 -5.53 13.57 -9.11
C LEU A 183 -6.71 14.15 -8.34
N LYS A 184 -7.53 13.26 -7.77
CA LYS A 184 -8.64 13.59 -6.89
C LYS A 184 -8.45 12.91 -5.54
N VAL A 185 -8.66 13.66 -4.45
CA VAL A 185 -8.84 13.06 -3.12
C VAL A 185 -10.28 12.55 -3.03
N ILE A 186 -10.43 11.25 -2.74
CA ILE A 186 -11.72 10.59 -2.56
C ILE A 186 -12.23 10.89 -1.14
N THR A 187 -11.42 10.52 -0.13
CA THR A 187 -11.74 10.65 1.28
C THR A 187 -10.48 10.43 2.13
N HIS A 188 -10.62 10.48 3.46
CA HIS A 188 -9.59 10.10 4.40
C HIS A 188 -10.03 8.90 5.24
N TRP A 189 -9.08 8.03 5.56
CA TRP A 189 -9.28 6.91 6.45
C TRP A 189 -8.13 6.84 7.46
N LYS A 190 -8.42 7.12 8.73
CA LYS A 190 -7.41 7.28 9.79
C LYS A 190 -6.31 8.26 9.34
N SER A 191 -5.05 7.81 9.27
CA SER A 191 -3.90 8.63 8.86
C SER A 191 -3.53 8.44 7.38
N GLN A 192 -4.41 7.84 6.57
CA GLN A 192 -4.22 7.65 5.14
C GLN A 192 -5.24 8.48 4.37
N THR A 193 -4.80 9.08 3.28
CA THR A 193 -5.69 9.71 2.29
C THR A 193 -5.93 8.73 1.16
N LEU A 194 -7.17 8.66 0.66
CA LEU A 194 -7.55 7.84 -0.47
C LEU A 194 -7.63 8.73 -1.71
N TYR A 195 -7.00 8.29 -2.78
CA TYR A 195 -6.82 9.03 -4.02
C TYR A 195 -7.36 8.24 -5.21
N MET A 196 -7.78 9.00 -6.21
CA MET A 196 -8.05 8.54 -7.56
C MET A 196 -7.14 9.31 -8.51
N MET A 197 -6.32 8.61 -9.28
CA MET A 197 -5.63 9.17 -10.45
C MET A 197 -6.33 8.69 -11.72
N THR A 198 -6.78 9.61 -12.55
CA THR A 198 -7.51 9.30 -13.78
C THR A 198 -6.78 9.85 -14.99
N LYS A 199 -6.66 9.04 -16.05
CA LYS A 199 -6.05 9.46 -17.31
C LYS A 199 -6.89 10.57 -17.96
N LYS A 200 -6.24 11.62 -18.45
CA LYS A 200 -6.86 12.71 -19.21
C LYS A 200 -7.23 12.28 -20.62
#